data_AF-A0A938K1M4-F1
#
_entry.id   AF-A0A938K1M4-F1
#
_cell.length_a   1.000
_cell.length_b   1.000
_cell.length_c   1.000
_cell.angle_alpha   90.00
_cell.angle_beta   90.00
_cell.angle_gamma   90.00
#
_symmetry.space_group_name_H-M   'P 1'
#
loop_
_entity.id
_entity.type
_entity.pdbx_description
1 polymer ?
#
loop_
_entity_poly.entity_id
_entity_poly.type
_entity_poly.pdbx_seq_one_letter_code
_entity_poly.pdbx_strand_id
1 'polypeptide(L)' 'MVDDACGQYQFRVLDREDGSLWIWFEPLESDIEPLEDVMFGIDLPPGTTRQKASEIAAFLNLNLGTVHFSRLHD' A
#
# COMPACT_ATOMS: atom_id res chain seq x y z
N MET A 1 -12.26 22.42 4.01
CA MET A 1 -11.30 22.34 2.89
C MET A 1 -10.91 20.88 2.80
N VAL A 2 -10.96 20.28 1.61
CA VAL A 2 -10.45 18.91 1.43
C VAL A 2 -8.98 19.08 1.09
N ASP A 3 -8.10 18.65 1.98
CA ASP A 3 -6.70 18.49 1.64
C ASP A 3 -6.61 17.19 0.82
N ASP A 4 -6.60 17.34 -0.50
CA ASP A 4 -6.40 16.23 -1.43
C ASP A 4 -4.90 15.98 -1.60
N ALA A 5 -4.40 14.90 -1.03
CA ALA A 5 -3.04 14.42 -1.26
C ALA A 5 -3.08 13.40 -2.41
N CYS A 6 -2.49 13.76 -3.54
CA CYS A 6 -2.29 12.88 -4.70
C CYS A 6 -0.83 12.47 -4.75
N GLY A 7 -0.56 11.16 -4.87
CA GLY A 7 0.80 10.64 -4.87
C GLY A 7 0.99 9.43 -5.75
N GLN A 8 2.22 9.22 -6.18
CA GLN A 8 2.66 7.93 -6.73
C GLN A 8 3.01 6.99 -5.58
N TYR A 9 2.59 5.73 -5.69
CA TYR A 9 2.81 4.73 -4.67
C TYR A 9 3.27 3.41 -5.26
N GLN A 10 3.95 2.63 -4.44
CA GLN A 10 4.38 1.28 -4.75
C GLN A 10 3.74 0.26 -3.80
N PHE A 11 3.35 -0.88 -4.37
CA PHE A 11 2.88 -2.05 -3.64
C PHE A 11 4.00 -3.09 -3.51
N ARG A 12 4.32 -3.51 -2.28
CA ARG A 12 5.41 -4.45 -1.99
C ARG A 12 4.95 -5.61 -1.12
N VAL A 13 5.44 -6.81 -1.41
CA VAL A 13 5.21 -7.98 -0.55
C VAL A 13 6.18 -7.94 0.62
N LEU A 14 5.65 -7.99 1.83
CA LEU A 14 6.41 -8.08 3.07
C LEU A 14 6.03 -9.34 3.85
N ASP A 15 6.97 -9.83 4.64
CA ASP A 15 6.70 -10.83 5.68
C ASP A 15 6.24 -10.12 6.96
N ARG A 16 5.32 -10.76 7.67
CA ARG A 16 5.03 -10.46 9.06
C ARG A 16 5.86 -11.36 9.98
N GLU A 17 5.93 -10.99 11.26
CA GLU A 17 6.64 -11.78 12.27
C GLU A 17 6.07 -13.20 12.43
N ASP A 18 4.78 -13.40 12.16
CA ASP A 18 4.11 -14.70 12.17
C ASP A 18 4.31 -15.53 10.89
N GLY A 19 5.08 -15.02 9.92
CA GLY A 19 5.34 -15.66 8.64
C GLY A 19 4.23 -15.51 7.60
N SER A 20 3.13 -14.80 7.93
CA SER A 20 2.12 -14.43 6.94
C SER A 20 2.65 -13.34 6.00
N LEU A 21 2.11 -13.30 4.79
CA LEU A 21 2.46 -12.29 3.80
C LEU A 21 1.39 -11.20 3.77
N TRP A 22 1.83 -9.98 3.53
CA TRP A 22 0.94 -8.85 3.28
C TRP A 22 1.53 -7.94 2.20
N ILE A 23 0.66 -7.16 1.57
CA ILE A 23 1.08 -6.17 0.58
C ILE A 23 1.07 -4.80 1.24
N TRP A 24 2.26 -4.24 1.38
CA TRP A 24 2.52 -2.90 1.90
C TRP A 24 2.39 -1.85 0.80
N PHE A 25 1.83 -0.71 1.16
CA PHE A 25 1.62 0.43 0.29
C PHE A 25 2.47 1.61 0.75
N GLU A 26 3.46 2.03 -0.04
CA GLU A 26 4.38 3.12 0.32
C GLU A 26 4.46 4.22 -0.75
N PRO A 27 4.55 5.50 -0.33
CA PRO A 27 4.73 6.60 -1.26
C PRO A 27 6.09 6.51 -1.95
N LEU A 28 6.11 6.77 -3.26
CA LEU A 28 7.35 6.84 -4.05
C LEU A 28 8.03 8.21 -3.91
N GLU A 29 7.27 9.25 -3.58
CA GLU A 29 7.74 10.62 -3.41
C GLU A 29 7.89 10.93 -1.92
N SER A 30 9.05 11.48 -1.51
CA SER A 30 9.34 11.78 -0.09
C SER A 30 8.57 12.97 0.46
N ASP A 31 7.95 13.76 -0.43
CA ASP A 31 7.26 15.01 -0.06
C ASP A 31 5.83 14.75 0.41
N ILE A 32 5.37 13.50 0.32
CA ILE A 32 4.15 13.06 0.99
C ILE A 32 4.56 12.73 2.41
N GLU A 33 4.25 13.63 3.35
CA GLU A 33 4.33 13.29 4.77
C GLU A 33 3.51 12.01 4.97
N PRO A 34 4.15 10.87 5.33
CA PRO A 34 3.38 9.69 5.68
C PRO A 34 2.42 10.13 6.77
N LEU A 35 1.14 9.76 6.64
CA LEU A 35 0.18 9.94 7.73
C LEU A 35 0.84 9.33 8.97
N GLU A 36 1.31 10.18 9.88
CA GLU A 36 2.09 9.73 11.03
C GLU A 36 1.30 8.61 11.72
N ASP A 37 1.97 7.47 11.91
CA ASP A 37 1.43 6.25 12.53
C ASP A 37 0.36 5.43 11.75
N VAL A 38 0.11 5.70 10.47
CA VAL A 38 -0.84 4.89 9.68
C VAL A 38 -0.14 4.01 8.65
N MET A 39 -0.14 2.70 8.94
CA MET A 39 0.30 1.66 8.02
C MET A 39 -0.87 1.14 7.19
N PHE A 40 -0.89 1.44 5.87
CA PHE A 40 -1.84 0.86 4.93
C PHE A 40 -1.27 -0.37 4.24
N GLY A 41 -2.02 -1.47 4.27
CA GLY A 41 -1.67 -2.68 3.55
C GLY A 41 -2.85 -3.59 3.34
N ILE A 42 -2.67 -4.57 2.46
CA ILE A 42 -3.66 -5.60 2.13
C ILE A 42 -3.19 -6.91 2.76
N ASP A 43 -4.00 -7.45 3.67
CA ASP A 43 -3.81 -8.80 4.19
C ASP A 43 -4.01 -9.83 3.09
N LEU A 44 -3.11 -10.80 2.99
CA LEU A 44 -3.27 -11.92 2.07
C LEU A 44 -3.86 -13.12 2.81
N PRO A 45 -4.71 -13.94 2.15
CA PRO A 45 -5.24 -15.15 2.76
C PRO A 45 -4.12 -16.08 3.26
N PRO A 46 -4.35 -16.81 4.37
CA PRO A 46 -3.41 -17.82 4.85
C PRO A 46 -3.04 -18.84 3.76
N GLY A 47 -1.77 -19.22 3.70
CA GLY A 47 -1.26 -20.14 2.67
C GLY A 47 -1.00 -19.50 1.30
N THR A 48 -1.21 -18.18 1.16
CA THR A 48 -0.75 -17.46 -0.04
C THR A 48 0.75 -17.59 -0.19
N THR A 49 1.19 -18.07 -1.36
CA THR A 49 2.62 -18.22 -1.65
C THR A 49 3.22 -16.86 -1.98
N ARG A 50 4.54 -16.72 -1.76
CA ARG A 50 5.28 -15.50 -2.14
C ARG A 50 5.17 -15.19 -3.63
N GLN A 51 5.20 -16.22 -4.49
CA GLN A 51 4.98 -16.03 -5.93
C GLN A 51 3.62 -15.38 -6.18
N LYS A 52 2.55 -15.88 -5.57
CA LYS A 52 1.21 -15.33 -5.77
C LYS A 52 1.08 -13.92 -5.22
N ALA A 53 1.65 -13.66 -4.04
CA ALA A 53 1.73 -12.32 -3.47
C ALA A 53 2.43 -11.35 -4.42
N SER A 54 3.55 -11.76 -5.03
CA SER A 54 4.30 -10.93 -5.99
C SER A 54 3.51 -10.67 -7.28
N GLU A 55 2.76 -11.65 -7.79
CA GLU A 55 1.86 -11.44 -8.94
C GLU A 55 0.79 -10.40 -8.63
N ILE A 56 0.19 -10.44 -7.42
CA ILE A 56 -0.80 -9.46 -6.98
C ILE A 56 -0.15 -8.08 -6.85
N ALA A 57 1.00 -7.97 -6.19
CA ALA A 57 1.71 -6.70 -6.08
C ALA A 57 2.08 -6.12 -7.46
N ALA A 58 2.52 -6.95 -8.42
CA ALA A 58 2.79 -6.52 -9.79
C ALA A 58 1.53 -6.02 -10.50
N PHE A 59 0.40 -6.73 -10.34
CA PHE A 59 -0.89 -6.29 -10.85
C PHE A 59 -1.31 -4.93 -10.27
N LEU A 60 -1.17 -4.74 -8.95
CA LEU A 60 -1.53 -3.48 -8.30
C LEU A 60 -0.63 -2.33 -8.77
N ASN A 61 0.68 -2.54 -8.85
CA ASN A 61 1.61 -1.53 -9.38
C ASN A 61 1.27 -1.14 -10.83
N LEU A 62 0.84 -2.10 -11.66
CA LEU A 62 0.46 -1.82 -13.05
C LEU A 62 -0.84 -1.03 -13.17
N ASN A 63 -1.78 -1.20 -12.24
CA ASN A 63 -3.16 -0.70 -12.38
C ASN A 63 -3.52 0.43 -11.40
N LEU A 64 -2.77 0.63 -10.31
CA LEU A 64 -3.11 1.52 -9.20
C LEU A 64 -1.92 2.40 -8.77
N GLY A 65 -1.04 2.78 -9.69
CA GLY A 65 0.17 3.56 -9.37
C GLY A 65 -0.09 4.96 -8.81
N THR A 66 -1.28 5.53 -9.05
CA THR A 66 -1.71 6.82 -8.50
C THR A 66 -2.87 6.62 -7.55
N VAL A 67 -2.74 7.15 -6.34
CA VAL A 67 -3.78 7.09 -5.30
C VAL A 67 -4.06 8.49 -4.78
N HIS A 68 -5.34 8.76 -4.55
CA HIS A 68 -5.85 10.02 -4.02
C HIS A 68 -6.38 9.80 -2.61
N PHE A 69 -5.88 10.58 -1.66
CA PHE A 69 -6.38 10.63 -0.29
C PHE A 69 -7.13 11.94 -0.09
N SER A 70 -8.38 11.84 0.38
CA SER A 70 -9.17 13.00 0.76
C SER A 70 -9.41 12.94 2.26
N ARG A 71 -9.00 13.97 2.99
CA ARG A 71 -9.34 14.10 4.41
C ARG A 71 -10.75 14.64 4.55
N LEU A 72 -11.67 13.84 5.09
CA LEU A 72 -12.99 14.32 5.50
C LEU A 72 -12.86 15.04 6.85
N HIS A 73 -13.27 16.31 6.91
CA HIS A 73 -13.42 17.05 8.16
C HIS A 73 -14.89 16.98 8.59
N ASP A 74 -15.13 16.64 9.85
CA ASP A 74 -16.43 16.76 10.52
C ASP A 74 -16.81 18.23 10.80
#